data_AF-A0A8J8JI57-F1
#
_entry.id   AF-A0A8J8JI57-F1
#
_cell.length_a   1.000
_cell.length_b   1.000
_cell.length_c   1.000
_cell.angle_alpha   90.00
_cell.angle_beta   90.00
_cell.angle_gamma   90.00
#
_symmetry.space_group_name_H-M   'P 1'
#
loop_
_entity.id
_entity.type
_entity.pdbx_description
1 polymer ?
#
loop_
_entity_poly.entity_id
_entity_poly.type
_entity_poly.pdbx_seq_one_letter_code
_entity_poly.pdbx_strand_id
1 'polypeptide(L)'
;MRVGVVFGVSELASPKTFEKKASKFITELAKEFDVVGGFFISTKRDFKEAKEEVNFNEVDAIVLYPLTGGTEGALKEFAVYRRPIIIYGDTFNNSLAAGIELREYFRDRLVPSTLVKDFNGLKAALLGYEDMKETLDKFLRMRLGIIGRVSPWLINEKFELPYTSISLKKFYEYYEATTDAEGWKVVEEIVAKAREIKEPKREDLVKAGRIYLAIKRILEDYHLDGFTIGCFDLIMKIKATPCLALAMFNAEGIPAACEGELNALLGMAIVKRFFDKPAFMGNIADYGDDYIILAHCTAPLISGYIIRSHFESGMGVGVEVELPKGKASLLKIRGRKAVVAGVEVVGRERSEHRCRTQMKLRIEEARDFIDGTLGNHHLLVYVDSEELADLLSELGFEVMLY
;
A
#
# COMPACT_ATOMS: atom_id res chain seq x y z
N MET A 1 22.56 0.43 13.91
CA MET A 1 21.90 -0.54 13.01
C MET A 1 22.56 -1.92 13.05
N ARG A 2 21.78 -3.02 13.06
CA ARG A 2 22.26 -4.40 12.85
C ARG A 2 22.12 -4.79 11.38
N VAL A 3 23.21 -5.20 10.73
CA VAL A 3 23.29 -5.39 9.28
C VAL A 3 23.68 -6.83 8.94
N GLY A 4 22.85 -7.52 8.16
CA GLY A 4 23.17 -8.84 7.63
C GLY A 4 23.96 -8.73 6.33
N VAL A 5 25.14 -9.35 6.24
CA VAL A 5 25.97 -9.32 5.03
C VAL A 5 26.02 -10.70 4.38
N VAL A 6 25.85 -10.75 3.06
CA VAL A 6 25.90 -11.99 2.28
C VAL A 6 26.69 -11.77 0.99
N PHE A 7 27.63 -12.67 0.72
CA PHE A 7 28.44 -12.62 -0.50
C PHE A 7 27.96 -13.65 -1.51
N GLY A 8 27.60 -13.22 -2.72
CA GLY A 8 27.30 -14.14 -3.82
C GLY A 8 28.56 -14.48 -4.60
N VAL A 9 28.82 -15.76 -4.86
CA VAL A 9 29.89 -16.24 -5.75
C VAL A 9 29.30 -17.29 -6.69
N SER A 10 29.60 -17.21 -7.98
CA SER A 10 29.14 -18.17 -8.97
C SER A 10 29.69 -19.57 -8.66
N GLU A 11 28.93 -20.61 -8.97
CA GLU A 11 29.40 -22.01 -8.90
C GLU A 11 30.63 -22.26 -9.80
N LEU A 12 30.90 -21.37 -10.78
CA LEU A 12 32.08 -21.42 -11.65
C LEU A 12 33.35 -20.80 -11.01
N ALA A 13 33.22 -20.14 -9.86
CA ALA A 13 34.31 -19.48 -9.16
C ALA A 13 34.51 -20.08 -7.76
N SER A 14 35.74 -20.04 -7.26
CA SER A 14 36.03 -20.49 -5.90
C SER A 14 35.81 -19.36 -4.89
N PRO A 15 34.99 -19.56 -3.84
CA PRO A 15 34.83 -18.58 -2.76
C PRO A 15 36.16 -18.18 -2.11
N LYS A 16 37.12 -19.12 -2.03
CA LYS A 16 38.48 -18.88 -1.48
C LYS A 16 39.20 -17.71 -2.14
N THR A 17 38.96 -17.49 -3.45
CA THR A 17 39.58 -16.39 -4.20
C THR A 17 39.15 -15.01 -3.67
N PHE A 18 38.03 -14.92 -2.97
CA PHE A 18 37.45 -13.67 -2.50
C PHE A 18 37.53 -13.44 -0.99
N GLU A 19 38.05 -14.40 -0.20
CA GLU A 19 38.11 -14.31 1.27
C GLU A 19 38.77 -13.02 1.77
N LYS A 20 39.92 -12.63 1.20
CA LYS A 20 40.60 -11.38 1.57
C LYS A 20 39.76 -10.13 1.28
N LYS A 21 39.02 -10.15 0.17
CA LYS A 21 38.15 -9.03 -0.25
C LYS A 21 36.92 -8.93 0.67
N ALA A 22 36.27 -10.06 0.95
CA ALA A 22 35.15 -10.15 1.87
C ALA A 22 35.53 -9.75 3.30
N SER A 23 36.65 -10.27 3.82
CA SER A 23 37.17 -9.93 5.15
C SER A 23 37.45 -8.43 5.29
N LYS A 24 38.09 -7.81 4.29
CA LYS A 24 38.32 -6.35 4.28
C LYS A 24 37.00 -5.58 4.27
N PHE A 25 36.02 -6.02 3.48
CA PHE A 25 34.70 -5.39 3.41
C PHE A 25 33.97 -5.45 4.76
N ILE A 26 33.90 -6.62 5.39
CA ILE A 26 33.28 -6.78 6.72
C ILE A 26 34.00 -5.92 7.76
N THR A 27 35.34 -5.95 7.77
CA THR A 27 36.13 -5.19 8.74
C THR A 27 35.88 -3.69 8.63
N GLU A 28 35.74 -3.17 7.42
CA GLU A 28 35.41 -1.75 7.21
C GLU A 28 33.99 -1.43 7.68
N LEU A 29 33.02 -2.31 7.40
CA LEU A 29 31.62 -2.12 7.77
C LEU A 29 31.38 -2.23 9.28
N ALA A 30 32.09 -3.14 9.94
CA ALA A 30 32.01 -3.37 11.37
C ALA A 30 32.58 -2.21 12.21
N LYS A 31 33.24 -1.21 11.60
CA LYS A 31 33.67 0.00 12.31
C LYS A 31 32.50 0.86 12.77
N GLU A 32 31.37 0.78 12.06
CA GLU A 32 30.22 1.67 12.28
C GLU A 32 28.90 0.93 12.50
N PHE A 33 28.79 -0.33 12.05
CA PHE A 33 27.55 -1.10 12.12
C PHE A 33 27.76 -2.44 12.85
N ASP A 34 26.71 -2.94 13.49
CA ASP A 34 26.70 -4.29 14.07
C ASP A 34 26.49 -5.32 12.94
N VAL A 35 27.57 -5.92 12.46
CA VAL A 35 27.56 -6.80 11.28
C VAL A 35 27.41 -8.27 11.68
N VAL A 36 26.43 -8.94 11.08
CA VAL A 36 26.24 -10.40 11.18
C VAL A 36 26.29 -11.07 9.81
N GLY A 37 26.64 -12.36 9.77
CA GLY A 37 26.81 -13.12 8.53
C GLY A 37 28.22 -13.00 7.96
N GLY A 38 28.32 -12.71 6.66
CA GLY A 38 29.59 -12.66 5.95
C GLY A 38 30.00 -14.00 5.31
N PHE A 39 29.07 -14.93 5.16
CA PHE A 39 29.27 -16.18 4.45
C PHE A 39 29.06 -16.01 2.93
N PHE A 40 29.56 -16.99 2.18
CA PHE A 40 29.44 -17.07 0.73
C PHE A 40 28.28 -17.97 0.35
N ILE A 41 27.50 -17.56 -0.65
CA ILE A 41 26.45 -18.38 -1.26
C ILE A 41 26.65 -18.48 -2.76
N SER A 42 26.37 -19.65 -3.32
CA SER A 42 26.38 -19.91 -4.76
C SER A 42 25.05 -20.50 -5.22
N THR A 43 24.36 -21.23 -4.33
CA THR A 43 23.14 -21.98 -4.66
C THR A 43 22.00 -21.70 -3.67
N LYS A 44 20.80 -22.18 -4.01
CA LYS A 44 19.66 -22.20 -3.08
C LYS A 44 19.86 -23.10 -1.87
N ARG A 45 20.78 -24.08 -1.94
CA ARG A 45 21.10 -24.92 -0.79
C ARG A 45 21.87 -24.10 0.25
N ASP A 46 22.85 -23.34 -0.19
CA ASP A 46 23.65 -22.47 0.66
C ASP A 46 22.76 -21.43 1.36
N PHE A 47 21.72 -20.94 0.67
CA PHE A 47 20.70 -20.10 1.29
C PHE A 47 19.95 -20.78 2.46
N LYS A 48 19.70 -22.10 2.40
CA LYS A 48 19.06 -22.81 3.52
C LYS A 48 19.99 -22.88 4.73
N GLU A 49 21.26 -23.20 4.49
CA GLU A 49 22.31 -23.27 5.52
C GLU A 49 22.52 -21.88 6.16
N ALA A 50 22.54 -20.83 5.34
CA ALA A 50 22.58 -19.42 5.79
C ALA A 50 21.47 -19.04 6.78
N LYS A 51 20.26 -19.61 6.65
CA LYS A 51 19.15 -19.34 7.58
C LYS A 51 19.38 -19.90 8.97
N GLU A 52 20.14 -20.98 9.06
CA GLU A 52 20.46 -21.65 10.33
C GLU A 52 21.54 -20.88 11.08
N GLU A 53 22.45 -20.23 10.35
CA GLU A 53 23.53 -19.42 10.94
C GLU A 53 23.09 -18.03 11.38
N VAL A 54 22.25 -17.35 10.59
CA VAL A 54 21.85 -15.96 10.84
C VAL A 54 20.33 -15.81 10.74
N ASN A 55 19.74 -15.28 11.82
CA ASN A 55 18.34 -14.87 11.80
C ASN A 55 18.18 -13.50 11.11
N PHE A 56 18.06 -13.49 9.78
CA PHE A 56 17.82 -12.27 9.00
C PHE A 56 16.47 -11.59 9.30
N ASN A 57 15.57 -12.20 10.09
CA ASN A 57 14.39 -11.48 10.59
C ASN A 57 14.74 -10.46 11.70
N GLU A 58 15.92 -10.56 12.32
CA GLU A 58 16.37 -9.66 13.39
C GLU A 58 17.33 -8.58 12.91
N VAL A 59 17.71 -8.57 11.63
CA VAL A 59 18.55 -7.49 11.07
C VAL A 59 17.68 -6.34 10.59
N ASP A 60 18.26 -5.14 10.59
CA ASP A 60 17.60 -3.91 10.17
C ASP A 60 17.67 -3.72 8.65
N ALA A 61 18.78 -4.15 8.03
CA ALA A 61 18.96 -4.20 6.59
C ALA A 61 19.88 -5.36 6.18
N ILE A 62 19.80 -5.74 4.91
CA ILE A 62 20.63 -6.80 4.32
C ILE A 62 21.50 -6.19 3.22
N VAL A 63 22.80 -6.39 3.33
CA VAL A 63 23.77 -6.06 2.30
C VAL A 63 24.07 -7.31 1.49
N LEU A 64 23.68 -7.29 0.22
CA LEU A 64 23.98 -8.35 -0.75
C LEU A 64 25.14 -7.89 -1.63
N TYR A 65 26.24 -8.61 -1.58
CA TYR A 65 27.41 -8.33 -2.39
C TYR A 65 27.62 -9.46 -3.39
N PRO A 66 27.08 -9.35 -4.63
CA PRO A 66 27.42 -10.28 -5.71
C PRO A 66 28.89 -10.09 -6.09
N LEU A 67 29.82 -10.90 -5.59
CA LEU A 67 31.25 -10.80 -5.94
C LEU A 67 31.53 -11.27 -7.38
N THR A 68 30.58 -11.99 -7.98
CA THR A 68 30.58 -12.35 -9.39
C THR A 68 29.16 -12.28 -9.97
N GLY A 69 29.03 -12.25 -11.30
CA GLY A 69 27.78 -12.53 -12.01
C GLY A 69 27.30 -13.97 -11.81
N GLY A 70 26.04 -14.26 -12.16
CA GLY A 70 25.45 -15.60 -12.02
C GLY A 70 25.10 -15.96 -10.57
N THR A 71 24.96 -14.96 -9.70
CA THR A 71 24.66 -15.12 -8.26
C THR A 71 23.24 -14.68 -7.91
N GLU A 72 22.52 -14.12 -8.88
CA GLU A 72 21.17 -13.56 -8.75
C GLU A 72 20.20 -14.62 -8.25
N GLY A 73 20.33 -15.86 -8.76
CA GLY A 73 19.47 -16.98 -8.38
C GLY A 73 19.50 -17.35 -6.90
N ALA A 74 20.66 -17.19 -6.24
CA ALA A 74 20.82 -17.45 -4.80
C ALA A 74 20.49 -16.21 -3.97
N LEU A 75 21.00 -15.03 -4.37
CA LEU A 75 20.84 -13.79 -3.63
C LEU A 75 19.38 -13.28 -3.61
N LYS A 76 18.60 -13.54 -4.65
CA LYS A 76 17.19 -13.13 -4.70
C LYS A 76 16.30 -13.80 -3.64
N GLU A 77 16.74 -14.95 -3.11
CA GLU A 77 15.99 -15.70 -2.09
C GLU A 77 15.85 -14.91 -0.78
N PHE A 78 16.72 -13.93 -0.52
CA PHE A 78 16.65 -13.03 0.64
C PHE A 78 15.43 -12.09 0.61
N ALA A 79 14.69 -12.02 -0.49
CA ALA A 79 13.44 -11.24 -0.57
C ALA A 79 12.38 -11.73 0.43
N VAL A 80 12.47 -12.99 0.88
CA VAL A 80 11.55 -13.57 1.86
C VAL A 80 11.56 -12.82 3.20
N TYR A 81 12.69 -12.21 3.57
CA TYR A 81 12.82 -11.49 4.84
C TYR A 81 12.17 -10.11 4.83
N ARG A 82 11.84 -9.59 3.64
CA ARG A 82 11.24 -8.26 3.44
C ARG A 82 11.96 -7.18 4.28
N ARG A 83 13.29 -7.16 4.19
CA ARG A 83 14.15 -6.12 4.79
C ARG A 83 14.66 -5.18 3.70
N PRO A 84 14.96 -3.90 4.01
CA PRO A 84 15.69 -3.05 3.09
C PRO A 84 16.97 -3.74 2.60
N ILE A 85 17.17 -3.74 1.28
CA ILE A 85 18.30 -4.40 0.62
C ILE A 85 19.26 -3.33 0.09
N ILE A 86 20.53 -3.44 0.43
CA ILE A 86 21.59 -2.68 -0.22
C ILE A 86 22.40 -3.66 -1.04
N ILE A 87 22.52 -3.40 -2.34
CA ILE A 87 23.27 -4.24 -3.25
C ILE A 87 24.59 -3.53 -3.52
N TYR A 88 25.69 -4.14 -3.07
CA TYR A 88 27.03 -3.63 -3.34
C TYR A 88 27.55 -4.23 -4.65
N GLY A 89 27.36 -3.50 -5.74
CA GLY A 89 27.78 -3.93 -7.08
C GLY A 89 29.06 -3.22 -7.50
N ASP A 90 30.20 -3.93 -7.44
CA ASP A 90 31.48 -3.35 -7.83
C ASP A 90 31.84 -3.63 -9.30
N THR A 91 32.96 -3.09 -9.76
CA THR A 91 33.36 -3.20 -11.17
C THR A 91 33.96 -4.56 -11.54
N PHE A 92 34.05 -5.52 -10.61
CA PHE A 92 34.77 -6.77 -10.82
C PHE A 92 33.82 -7.93 -11.15
N ASN A 93 34.25 -8.86 -11.99
CA ASN A 93 33.57 -10.14 -12.27
C ASN A 93 32.06 -10.05 -12.55
N ASN A 94 31.57 -9.03 -13.27
CA ASN A 94 30.14 -8.83 -13.53
C ASN A 94 29.27 -8.62 -12.27
N SER A 95 29.87 -8.19 -11.16
CA SER A 95 29.18 -7.84 -9.91
C SER A 95 28.09 -6.79 -10.14
N LEU A 96 28.42 -5.68 -10.79
CA LEU A 96 27.45 -4.62 -11.09
C LEU A 96 26.28 -5.11 -11.96
N ALA A 97 26.53 -5.99 -12.94
CA ALA A 97 25.48 -6.54 -13.79
C ALA A 97 24.47 -7.37 -12.97
N ALA A 98 24.97 -8.28 -12.12
CA ALA A 98 24.12 -9.02 -11.18
C ALA A 98 23.37 -8.08 -10.23
N GLY A 99 24.02 -7.00 -9.81
CA GLY A 99 23.42 -6.04 -8.90
C GLY A 99 22.25 -5.26 -9.50
N ILE A 100 22.30 -4.93 -10.79
CA ILE A 100 21.19 -4.27 -11.50
C ILE A 100 19.98 -5.20 -11.57
N GLU A 101 20.17 -6.45 -11.98
CA GLU A 101 19.11 -7.46 -12.07
C GLU A 101 18.47 -7.76 -10.71
N LEU A 102 19.30 -7.92 -9.67
CA LEU A 102 18.81 -8.11 -8.31
C LEU A 102 17.96 -6.93 -7.83
N ARG A 103 18.39 -5.69 -8.11
CA ARG A 103 17.67 -4.49 -7.67
C ARG A 103 16.24 -4.51 -8.19
N GLU A 104 16.06 -4.73 -9.48
CA GLU A 104 14.72 -4.79 -10.09
C GLU A 104 13.87 -5.92 -9.49
N TYR A 105 14.45 -7.11 -9.29
CA TYR A 105 13.73 -8.23 -8.65
C TYR A 105 13.17 -7.88 -7.25
N PHE A 106 13.92 -7.14 -6.43
CA PHE A 106 13.44 -6.70 -5.11
C PHE A 106 12.37 -5.60 -5.21
N ARG A 107 12.55 -4.64 -6.13
CA ARG A 107 11.56 -3.57 -6.34
C ARG A 107 10.24 -4.09 -6.86
N ASP A 108 10.23 -5.15 -7.68
CA ASP A 108 9.01 -5.88 -8.10
C ASP A 108 8.16 -6.39 -6.93
N ARG A 109 8.78 -6.58 -5.76
CA ARG A 109 8.12 -7.11 -4.54
C ARG A 109 7.91 -6.04 -3.47
N LEU A 110 8.10 -4.77 -3.85
CA LEU A 110 8.09 -3.60 -2.97
C LEU A 110 8.97 -3.81 -1.74
N VAL A 111 10.15 -4.36 -1.99
CA VAL A 111 11.25 -4.40 -1.02
C VAL A 111 12.21 -3.27 -1.40
N PRO A 112 12.37 -2.23 -0.56
CA PRO A 112 13.29 -1.13 -0.81
C PRO A 112 14.68 -1.67 -1.15
N SER A 113 15.20 -1.28 -2.32
CA SER A 113 16.48 -1.75 -2.78
C SER A 113 17.28 -0.66 -3.48
N THR A 114 18.54 -0.55 -3.06
CA THR A 114 19.49 0.46 -3.55
C THR A 114 20.75 -0.24 -4.03
N LEU A 115 21.18 0.08 -5.25
CA LEU A 115 22.45 -0.39 -5.82
C LEU A 115 23.52 0.69 -5.58
N VAL A 116 24.62 0.30 -4.96
CA VAL A 116 25.77 1.18 -4.66
C VAL A 116 27.04 0.57 -5.23
N LYS A 117 27.98 1.43 -5.64
CA LYS A 117 29.26 1.02 -6.27
C LYS A 117 30.48 1.12 -5.35
N ASP A 118 30.34 1.87 -4.25
CA ASP A 118 31.43 2.20 -3.34
C ASP A 118 30.94 2.27 -1.89
N PHE A 119 31.90 2.32 -0.98
CA PHE A 119 31.64 2.26 0.46
C PHE A 119 30.94 3.51 1.01
N ASN A 120 31.17 4.67 0.39
CA ASN A 120 30.49 5.90 0.78
C ASN A 120 29.00 5.81 0.43
N GLY A 121 28.67 5.31 -0.76
CA GLY A 121 27.30 5.02 -1.17
C GLY A 121 26.62 3.98 -0.27
N LEU A 122 27.34 2.89 0.08
CA LEU A 122 26.85 1.89 1.02
C LEU A 122 26.48 2.49 2.37
N LYS A 123 27.37 3.29 2.95
CA LYS A 123 27.15 3.94 4.23
C LYS A 123 25.96 4.91 4.16
N ALA A 124 25.89 5.74 3.13
CA ALA A 124 24.78 6.68 2.94
C ALA A 124 23.43 5.94 2.83
N ALA A 125 23.37 4.83 2.09
CA ALA A 125 22.15 4.03 1.95
C ALA A 125 21.74 3.37 3.27
N LEU A 126 22.70 2.83 4.05
CA LEU A 126 22.42 2.25 5.36
C LEU A 126 21.89 3.29 6.34
N LEU A 127 22.50 4.48 6.40
CA LEU A 127 22.05 5.57 7.26
C LEU A 127 20.66 6.08 6.87
N GLY A 128 20.38 6.24 5.57
CA GLY A 128 19.03 6.63 5.11
C GLY A 128 17.95 5.60 5.51
N TYR A 129 18.26 4.31 5.45
CA TYR A 129 17.34 3.28 5.96
C TYR A 129 17.26 3.24 7.48
N GLU A 130 18.32 3.59 8.20
CA GLU A 130 18.29 3.74 9.65
C GLU A 130 17.34 4.89 10.07
N ASP A 131 17.38 6.01 9.35
CA ASP A 131 16.49 7.16 9.58
C ASP A 131 15.00 6.81 9.35
N MET A 132 14.72 5.94 8.37
CA MET A 132 13.35 5.49 8.04
C MET A 132 12.97 4.14 8.67
N LYS A 133 13.80 3.61 9.58
CA LYS A 133 13.72 2.22 10.07
C LYS A 133 12.33 1.86 10.58
N GLU A 134 11.78 2.67 11.47
CA GLU A 134 10.47 2.40 12.08
C GLU A 134 9.38 2.38 11.01
N THR A 135 9.33 3.37 10.13
CA THR A 135 8.31 3.47 9.08
C THR A 135 8.40 2.30 8.09
N LEU A 136 9.61 1.95 7.65
CA LEU A 136 9.85 0.86 6.71
C LEU A 136 9.57 -0.52 7.30
N ASP A 137 9.98 -0.80 8.54
CA ASP A 137 9.68 -2.08 9.20
C ASP A 137 8.17 -2.31 9.27
N LYS A 138 7.46 -1.27 9.66
CA LYS A 138 6.02 -1.25 9.84
C LYS A 138 5.31 -1.33 8.47
N PHE A 139 5.85 -0.73 7.40
CA PHE A 139 5.37 -0.89 6.01
C PHE A 139 5.59 -2.32 5.49
N LEU A 140 6.79 -2.87 5.63
CA LEU A 140 7.18 -4.15 5.06
C LEU A 140 6.47 -5.34 5.72
N ARG A 141 6.06 -5.17 6.99
CA ARG A 141 5.30 -6.14 7.78
C ARG A 141 3.78 -5.96 7.70
N MET A 142 3.29 -4.95 6.96
CA MET A 142 1.86 -4.67 6.90
C MET A 142 1.07 -5.88 6.38
N ARG A 143 -0.10 -6.09 6.96
CA ARG A 143 -1.00 -7.19 6.61
C ARG A 143 -2.25 -6.62 5.97
N LEU A 144 -2.31 -6.69 4.66
CA LEU A 144 -3.49 -6.30 3.90
C LEU A 144 -4.43 -7.49 3.71
N GLY A 145 -5.73 -7.24 3.70
CA GLY A 145 -6.74 -8.28 3.52
C GLY A 145 -7.81 -7.95 2.48
N ILE A 146 -8.35 -8.98 1.84
CA ILE A 146 -9.57 -8.88 1.04
C ILE A 146 -10.69 -9.68 1.71
N ILE A 147 -11.83 -9.03 1.92
CA ILE A 147 -13.05 -9.67 2.41
C ILE A 147 -13.96 -9.93 1.20
N GLY A 148 -14.20 -11.21 0.91
CA GLY A 148 -14.90 -11.66 -0.28
C GLY A 148 -13.98 -11.77 -1.49
N ARG A 149 -14.42 -11.24 -2.64
CA ARG A 149 -13.68 -11.30 -3.90
C ARG A 149 -13.67 -9.93 -4.57
N VAL A 150 -12.72 -9.74 -5.48
CA VAL A 150 -12.68 -8.59 -6.40
C VAL A 150 -13.97 -8.57 -7.22
N SER A 151 -14.54 -7.39 -7.40
CA SER A 151 -15.77 -7.22 -8.19
C SER A 151 -15.52 -7.62 -9.66
N PRO A 152 -16.46 -8.33 -10.32
CA PRO A 152 -16.20 -8.98 -11.61
C PRO A 152 -15.97 -8.03 -12.80
N TRP A 153 -16.37 -6.76 -12.69
CA TRP A 153 -16.10 -5.73 -13.71
C TRP A 153 -14.79 -5.00 -13.50
N LEU A 154 -14.10 -5.19 -12.37
CA LEU A 154 -12.78 -4.59 -12.18
C LEU A 154 -11.79 -5.31 -13.08
N ILE A 155 -11.45 -4.66 -14.19
CA ILE A 155 -10.41 -5.09 -15.14
C ILE A 155 -9.02 -4.73 -14.58
N ASN A 156 -8.81 -4.98 -13.27
CA ASN A 156 -7.58 -4.63 -12.60
C ASN A 156 -6.60 -5.78 -12.72
N GLU A 157 -5.49 -5.53 -13.41
CA GLU A 157 -4.45 -6.52 -13.63
C GLU A 157 -3.49 -6.57 -12.43
N LYS A 158 -3.26 -7.79 -11.94
CA LYS A 158 -2.12 -8.23 -11.11
C LYS A 158 -1.85 -7.40 -9.86
N PHE A 159 -2.33 -7.92 -8.73
CA PHE A 159 -1.79 -7.61 -7.42
C PHE A 159 -0.83 -8.72 -7.00
N GLU A 160 0.47 -8.43 -6.97
CA GLU A 160 1.52 -9.45 -6.78
C GLU A 160 2.07 -9.49 -5.34
N LEU A 161 1.58 -8.62 -4.47
CA LEU A 161 1.94 -8.66 -3.05
C LEU A 161 1.12 -9.70 -2.28
N PRO A 162 1.69 -10.25 -1.19
CA PRO A 162 0.93 -11.09 -0.26
C PRO A 162 -0.24 -10.32 0.35
N TYR A 163 -1.41 -10.96 0.40
CA TYR A 163 -2.58 -10.47 1.13
C TYR A 163 -3.34 -11.65 1.76
N THR A 164 -4.11 -11.36 2.79
CA THR A 164 -4.96 -12.35 3.45
C THR A 164 -6.33 -12.39 2.77
N SER A 165 -6.76 -13.56 2.31
CA SER A 165 -8.10 -13.74 1.73
C SER A 165 -9.08 -14.21 2.80
N ILE A 166 -10.14 -13.45 3.04
CA ILE A 166 -11.21 -13.74 4.00
C ILE A 166 -12.51 -13.98 3.25
N SER A 167 -13.17 -15.10 3.50
CA SER A 167 -14.45 -15.41 2.83
C SER A 167 -15.60 -14.53 3.33
N LEU A 168 -16.59 -14.26 2.46
CA LEU A 168 -17.83 -13.60 2.90
C LEU A 168 -18.61 -14.43 3.93
N LYS A 169 -18.45 -15.75 3.94
CA LYS A 169 -19.05 -16.61 4.99
C LYS A 169 -18.59 -16.15 6.37
N LYS A 170 -17.28 -15.93 6.54
CA LYS A 170 -16.70 -15.47 7.79
C LYS A 170 -17.22 -14.10 8.21
N PHE A 171 -17.38 -13.19 7.25
CA PHE A 171 -18.04 -11.90 7.48
C PHE A 171 -19.48 -12.06 7.98
N TYR A 172 -20.28 -12.92 7.33
CA TYR A 172 -21.66 -13.16 7.76
C TYR A 172 -21.75 -13.78 9.16
N GLU A 173 -20.84 -14.69 9.52
CA GLU A 173 -20.76 -15.25 10.88
C GLU A 173 -20.62 -14.13 11.94
N TYR A 174 -19.72 -13.17 11.73
CA TYR A 174 -19.55 -12.05 12.67
C TYR A 174 -20.71 -11.04 12.64
N TYR A 175 -21.27 -10.80 11.47
CA TYR A 175 -22.43 -9.91 11.30
C TYR A 175 -23.69 -10.46 12.00
N GLU A 176 -23.95 -11.76 11.86
CA GLU A 176 -25.06 -12.47 12.52
C GLU A 176 -24.86 -12.55 14.04
N ALA A 177 -23.61 -12.66 14.49
CA ALA A 177 -23.23 -12.61 15.91
C ALA A 177 -23.21 -11.19 16.51
N THR A 178 -23.64 -10.16 15.78
CA THR A 178 -23.74 -8.78 16.27
C THR A 178 -25.22 -8.40 16.38
N THR A 179 -25.61 -7.84 17.53
CA THR A 179 -26.97 -7.39 17.80
C THR A 179 -27.26 -6.02 17.20
N ASP A 180 -28.55 -5.70 17.04
CA ASP A 180 -28.99 -4.39 16.56
C ASP A 180 -28.64 -3.25 17.54
N ALA A 181 -28.63 -3.53 18.85
CA ALA A 181 -28.23 -2.55 19.86
C ALA A 181 -26.75 -2.20 19.77
N GLU A 182 -25.88 -3.21 19.58
CA GLU A 182 -24.45 -2.99 19.34
C GLU A 182 -24.22 -2.22 18.03
N GLY A 183 -24.95 -2.58 16.98
CA GLY A 183 -24.92 -1.88 15.69
C GLY A 183 -25.29 -0.41 15.82
N TRP A 184 -26.39 -0.08 16.52
CA TRP A 184 -26.77 1.31 16.76
C TRP A 184 -25.69 2.07 17.53
N LYS A 185 -25.16 1.46 18.60
CA LYS A 185 -24.20 2.11 19.51
C LYS A 185 -22.97 2.67 18.79
N VAL A 186 -22.45 1.97 17.78
CA VAL A 186 -21.24 2.41 17.05
C VAL A 186 -21.51 3.49 16.01
N VAL A 187 -22.75 3.67 15.57
CA VAL A 187 -23.11 4.71 14.59
C VAL A 187 -23.85 5.89 15.22
N GLU A 188 -24.26 5.81 16.48
CA GLU A 188 -25.03 6.84 17.16
C GLU A 188 -24.35 8.20 17.13
N GLU A 189 -23.05 8.25 17.44
CA GLU A 189 -22.29 9.50 17.40
C GLU A 189 -22.11 10.02 15.95
N ILE A 190 -21.95 9.12 14.98
CA ILE A 190 -21.86 9.47 13.56
C ILE A 190 -23.18 10.07 13.07
N VAL A 191 -24.30 9.50 13.49
CA VAL A 191 -25.65 10.01 13.18
C VAL A 191 -25.88 11.37 13.84
N ALA A 192 -25.47 11.53 15.11
CA ALA A 192 -25.64 12.78 15.85
C ALA A 192 -24.79 13.94 15.27
N LYS A 193 -23.62 13.63 14.69
CA LYS A 193 -22.73 14.61 14.05
C LYS A 193 -23.06 14.88 12.59
N ALA A 194 -23.86 14.03 11.94
CA ALA A 194 -24.29 14.23 10.56
C ALA A 194 -25.08 15.53 10.43
N ARG A 195 -24.78 16.31 9.39
CA ARG A 195 -25.52 17.56 9.14
C ARG A 195 -26.96 17.29 8.71
N GLU A 196 -27.17 16.18 8.03
CA GLU A 196 -28.46 15.75 7.52
C GLU A 196 -28.41 14.24 7.26
N ILE A 197 -29.57 13.58 7.34
CA ILE A 197 -29.81 12.22 6.89
C ILE A 197 -30.98 12.28 5.90
N LYS A 198 -30.74 11.90 4.63
CA LYS A 198 -31.76 12.05 3.59
C LYS A 198 -32.60 10.79 3.40
N GLU A 199 -32.02 9.75 2.81
CA GLU A 199 -32.75 8.52 2.45
C GLU A 199 -32.71 7.42 3.52
N PRO A 200 -31.57 7.14 4.19
CA PRO A 200 -31.49 5.98 5.08
C PRO A 200 -32.35 6.09 6.33
N LYS A 201 -32.95 4.96 6.73
CA LYS A 201 -33.71 4.86 7.97
C LYS A 201 -32.85 4.33 9.11
N ARG A 202 -33.38 4.37 10.34
CA ARG A 202 -32.72 3.81 11.53
C ARG A 202 -32.25 2.36 11.31
N GLU A 203 -33.08 1.54 10.66
CA GLU A 203 -32.74 0.14 10.36
C GLU A 203 -31.50 0.02 9.46
N ASP A 204 -31.36 0.88 8.44
CA ASP A 204 -30.19 0.88 7.55
C ASP A 204 -28.92 1.30 8.29
N LEU A 205 -29.04 2.29 9.18
CA LEU A 205 -27.96 2.76 10.05
C LEU A 205 -27.50 1.65 11.02
N VAL A 206 -28.44 0.93 11.63
CA VAL A 206 -28.13 -0.23 12.49
C VAL A 206 -27.38 -1.30 11.72
N LYS A 207 -27.84 -1.65 10.51
CA LYS A 207 -27.13 -2.62 9.66
C LYS A 207 -25.72 -2.14 9.32
N ALA A 208 -25.55 -0.86 8.99
CA ALA A 208 -24.22 -0.29 8.72
C ALA A 208 -23.28 -0.40 9.93
N GLY A 209 -23.77 -0.15 11.14
CA GLY A 209 -23.00 -0.35 12.38
C GLY A 209 -22.64 -1.82 12.64
N ARG A 210 -23.56 -2.75 12.35
CA ARG A 210 -23.28 -4.20 12.42
C ARG A 210 -22.21 -4.62 11.41
N ILE A 211 -22.22 -4.04 10.20
CA ILE A 211 -21.17 -4.26 9.20
C ILE A 211 -19.81 -3.77 9.74
N TYR A 212 -19.76 -2.55 10.30
CA TYR A 212 -18.55 -2.01 10.91
C TYR A 212 -17.99 -2.94 12.00
N LEU A 213 -18.83 -3.41 12.92
CA LEU A 213 -18.42 -4.34 13.99
C LEU A 213 -17.95 -5.69 13.46
N ALA A 214 -18.61 -6.25 12.45
CA ALA A 214 -18.20 -7.50 11.84
C ALA A 214 -16.82 -7.38 11.17
N ILE A 215 -16.58 -6.28 10.44
CA ILE A 215 -15.27 -6.00 9.84
C ILE A 215 -14.23 -5.78 10.93
N LYS A 216 -14.54 -5.03 11.98
CA LYS A 216 -13.63 -4.77 13.09
C LYS A 216 -13.12 -6.07 13.72
N ARG A 217 -14.03 -7.03 13.98
CA ARG A 217 -13.67 -8.38 14.47
C ARG A 217 -12.75 -9.12 13.48
N ILE A 218 -12.97 -8.99 12.16
CA ILE A 218 -12.06 -9.55 11.14
C ILE A 218 -10.67 -8.91 11.22
N LEU A 219 -10.60 -7.58 11.34
CA LEU A 219 -9.30 -6.89 11.43
C LEU A 219 -8.50 -7.36 12.65
N GLU A 220 -9.19 -7.52 13.78
CA GLU A 220 -8.60 -8.02 15.03
C GLU A 220 -8.13 -9.48 14.90
N ASP A 221 -8.99 -10.39 14.45
CA ASP A 221 -8.69 -11.84 14.39
C ASP A 221 -7.63 -12.21 13.34
N TYR A 222 -7.55 -11.45 12.25
CA TYR A 222 -6.58 -11.69 11.17
C TYR A 222 -5.35 -10.78 11.25
N HIS A 223 -5.31 -9.88 12.24
CA HIS A 223 -4.29 -8.85 12.46
C HIS A 223 -4.04 -8.05 11.18
N LEU A 224 -5.07 -7.42 10.63
CA LEU A 224 -4.98 -6.66 9.39
C LEU A 224 -4.73 -5.17 9.67
N ASP A 225 -3.77 -4.60 8.95
CA ASP A 225 -3.46 -3.16 8.96
C ASP A 225 -4.33 -2.37 7.98
N GLY A 226 -4.98 -3.06 7.04
CA GLY A 226 -5.87 -2.46 6.05
C GLY A 226 -6.63 -3.54 5.28
N PHE A 227 -7.76 -3.17 4.68
CA PHE A 227 -8.61 -4.12 3.98
C PHE A 227 -9.35 -3.54 2.79
N THR A 228 -9.79 -4.43 1.91
CA THR A 228 -10.76 -4.12 0.87
C THR A 228 -11.90 -5.13 0.93
N ILE A 229 -13.09 -4.74 0.49
CA ILE A 229 -14.28 -5.60 0.55
C ILE A 229 -15.05 -5.62 -0.78
N GLY A 230 -15.35 -6.82 -1.26
CA GLY A 230 -16.27 -7.03 -2.39
C GLY A 230 -17.71 -6.76 -1.95
N CYS A 231 -18.17 -5.52 -2.11
CA CYS A 231 -19.40 -5.04 -1.48
C CYS A 231 -20.71 -5.52 -2.14
N PHE A 232 -20.70 -5.89 -3.42
CA PHE A 232 -21.95 -6.17 -4.15
C PHE A 232 -22.69 -7.43 -3.68
N ASP A 233 -21.96 -8.47 -3.27
CA ASP A 233 -22.58 -9.67 -2.71
C ASP A 233 -23.33 -9.37 -1.39
N LEU A 234 -22.90 -8.34 -0.63
CA LEU A 234 -23.59 -7.90 0.61
C LEU A 234 -24.92 -7.21 0.27
N ILE A 235 -24.93 -6.35 -0.76
CA ILE A 235 -26.13 -5.61 -1.18
C ILE A 235 -27.25 -6.59 -1.49
N MET A 236 -26.94 -7.67 -2.21
CA MET A 236 -27.93 -8.69 -2.60
C MET A 236 -28.45 -9.51 -1.42
N LYS A 237 -27.58 -9.86 -0.46
CA LYS A 237 -27.95 -10.79 0.63
C LYS A 237 -28.59 -10.10 1.84
N ILE A 238 -28.03 -8.97 2.29
CA ILE A 238 -28.48 -8.29 3.53
C ILE A 238 -29.12 -6.92 3.28
N LYS A 239 -29.23 -6.49 2.01
CA LYS A 239 -29.78 -5.18 1.61
C LYS A 239 -29.08 -4.02 2.32
N ALA A 240 -27.77 -4.12 2.45
CA ALA A 240 -26.93 -3.13 3.11
C ALA A 240 -25.57 -3.02 2.40
N THR A 241 -24.88 -1.91 2.63
CA THR A 241 -23.62 -1.56 1.96
C THR A 241 -22.55 -1.29 3.01
N PRO A 242 -21.27 -1.59 2.74
CA PRO A 242 -20.20 -1.29 3.69
C PRO A 242 -19.74 0.17 3.64
N CYS A 243 -20.37 1.04 2.85
CA CYS A 243 -19.80 2.35 2.53
C CYS A 243 -19.61 3.25 3.75
N LEU A 244 -20.56 3.27 4.69
CA LEU A 244 -20.38 3.99 5.96
C LEU A 244 -19.26 3.38 6.81
N ALA A 245 -19.17 2.05 6.90
CA ALA A 245 -18.10 1.39 7.63
C ALA A 245 -16.72 1.73 7.04
N LEU A 246 -16.57 1.69 5.71
CA LEU A 246 -15.34 2.10 5.02
C LEU A 246 -14.99 3.56 5.31
N ALA A 247 -15.97 4.46 5.29
CA ALA A 247 -15.79 5.87 5.62
C ALA A 247 -15.31 6.09 7.08
N MET A 248 -15.85 5.32 8.03
CA MET A 248 -15.44 5.33 9.44
C MET A 248 -14.01 4.81 9.60
N PHE A 249 -13.67 3.63 9.05
CA PHE A 249 -12.31 3.08 9.13
C PHE A 249 -11.27 4.04 8.53
N ASN A 250 -11.55 4.63 7.37
CA ASN A 250 -10.65 5.59 6.76
C ASN A 250 -10.48 6.86 7.62
N ALA A 251 -11.52 7.31 8.34
CA ALA A 251 -11.41 8.41 9.30
C ALA A 251 -10.62 8.04 10.56
N GLU A 252 -10.74 6.79 11.01
CA GLU A 252 -9.98 6.21 12.13
C GLU A 252 -8.51 5.91 11.75
N GLY A 253 -8.14 6.11 10.48
CA GLY A 253 -6.79 5.89 9.99
C GLY A 253 -6.48 4.45 9.59
N ILE A 254 -7.49 3.60 9.40
CA ILE A 254 -7.34 2.24 8.87
C ILE A 254 -7.68 2.27 7.37
N PRO A 255 -6.71 2.01 6.47
CA PRO A 255 -6.93 1.93 5.03
C PRO A 255 -8.05 0.94 4.67
N ALA A 256 -9.12 1.46 4.08
CA ALA A 256 -10.31 0.70 3.74
C ALA A 256 -10.79 1.03 2.32
N ALA A 257 -10.46 0.16 1.36
CA ALA A 257 -10.85 0.32 -0.05
C ALA A 257 -12.16 -0.39 -0.38
N CYS A 258 -12.84 0.07 -1.43
CA CYS A 258 -14.10 -0.54 -1.89
C CYS A 258 -13.85 -1.58 -2.99
N GLU A 259 -14.89 -2.35 -3.31
CA GLU A 259 -14.98 -3.25 -4.47
C GLU A 259 -13.96 -4.41 -4.54
N GLY A 260 -13.20 -4.63 -3.47
CA GLY A 260 -12.10 -5.59 -3.47
C GLY A 260 -10.83 -5.07 -4.18
N GLU A 261 -10.71 -3.75 -4.40
CA GLU A 261 -9.57 -3.14 -5.09
C GLU A 261 -8.31 -3.12 -4.19
N LEU A 262 -7.35 -4.01 -4.46
CA LEU A 262 -6.11 -4.17 -3.70
C LEU A 262 -5.02 -3.13 -4.04
N ASN A 263 -4.96 -2.61 -5.26
CA ASN A 263 -4.00 -1.58 -5.67
C ASN A 263 -4.33 -0.22 -5.04
N ALA A 264 -5.62 0.13 -4.98
CA ALA A 264 -6.11 1.28 -4.24
C ALA A 264 -5.83 1.10 -2.75
N LEU A 265 -6.12 -0.08 -2.17
CA LEU A 265 -5.77 -0.36 -0.78
C LEU A 265 -4.28 -0.15 -0.50
N LEU A 266 -3.40 -0.63 -1.38
CA LEU A 266 -1.96 -0.42 -1.27
C LEU A 266 -1.59 1.07 -1.26
N GLY A 267 -2.16 1.86 -2.19
CA GLY A 267 -1.94 3.30 -2.21
C GLY A 267 -2.43 3.99 -0.94
N MET A 268 -3.60 3.61 -0.43
CA MET A 268 -4.14 4.13 0.85
C MET A 268 -3.23 3.76 2.02
N ALA A 269 -2.68 2.54 2.04
CA ALA A 269 -1.76 2.07 3.07
C ALA A 269 -0.41 2.80 3.03
N ILE A 270 0.15 3.03 1.84
CA ILE A 270 1.36 3.84 1.66
C ILE A 270 1.12 5.25 2.18
N VAL A 271 0.05 5.91 1.73
CA VAL A 271 -0.22 7.30 2.11
C VAL A 271 -0.45 7.42 3.62
N LYS A 272 -1.20 6.49 4.21
CA LYS A 272 -1.37 6.46 5.67
C LYS A 272 -0.05 6.25 6.41
N ARG A 273 0.80 5.34 5.94
CA ARG A 273 2.06 4.98 6.62
C ARG A 273 3.08 6.11 6.59
N PHE A 274 3.24 6.78 5.45
CA PHE A 274 4.32 7.74 5.25
C PHE A 274 3.91 9.20 5.50
N PHE A 275 2.62 9.53 5.35
CA PHE A 275 2.13 10.91 5.53
C PHE A 275 1.10 11.07 6.66
N ASP A 276 0.68 9.97 7.29
CA ASP A 276 -0.38 9.96 8.31
C ASP A 276 -1.70 10.61 7.83
N LYS A 277 -1.98 10.53 6.52
CA LYS A 277 -3.19 11.08 5.90
C LYS A 277 -4.16 9.98 5.47
N PRO A 278 -5.48 10.21 5.58
CA PRO A 278 -6.46 9.37 4.92
C PRO A 278 -6.49 9.68 3.42
N ALA A 279 -7.02 8.73 2.65
CA ALA A 279 -7.19 8.85 1.21
C ALA A 279 -8.67 8.68 0.84
N PHE A 280 -9.14 9.45 -0.13
CA PHE A 280 -10.47 9.28 -0.71
C PHE A 280 -10.38 8.55 -2.04
N MET A 281 -10.87 7.31 -2.10
CA MET A 281 -11.01 6.58 -3.36
C MET A 281 -12.19 7.14 -4.17
N GLY A 282 -11.93 7.58 -5.41
CA GLY A 282 -12.87 8.23 -6.31
C GLY A 282 -12.88 7.60 -7.70
N ASN A 283 -14.07 7.53 -8.31
CA ASN A 283 -14.21 7.34 -9.75
C ASN A 283 -14.02 8.68 -10.46
N ILE A 284 -13.36 8.69 -11.62
CA ILE A 284 -13.44 9.83 -12.52
C ILE A 284 -14.84 9.82 -13.15
N ALA A 285 -15.68 10.74 -12.71
CA ALA A 285 -17.09 10.83 -13.12
C ALA A 285 -17.33 11.85 -14.23
N ASP A 286 -16.35 12.74 -14.46
CA ASP A 286 -16.36 13.76 -15.50
C ASP A 286 -14.97 14.37 -15.65
N TYR A 287 -14.70 15.00 -16.79
CA TYR A 287 -13.54 15.87 -16.98
C TYR A 287 -13.84 16.94 -18.05
N GLY A 288 -13.19 18.10 -17.92
CA GLY A 288 -13.15 19.15 -18.94
C GLY A 288 -11.73 19.39 -19.43
N ASP A 289 -11.40 20.62 -19.83
CA ASP A 289 -10.02 20.97 -20.21
C ASP A 289 -9.12 21.14 -18.98
N ASP A 290 -9.63 21.75 -17.90
CA ASP A 290 -8.89 22.16 -16.70
C ASP A 290 -9.45 21.56 -15.40
N TYR A 291 -10.35 20.58 -15.50
CA TYR A 291 -10.96 19.97 -14.32
C TYR A 291 -11.24 18.48 -14.46
N ILE A 292 -11.28 17.82 -13.30
CA ILE A 292 -11.77 16.45 -13.11
C ILE A 292 -12.83 16.46 -12.01
N ILE A 293 -13.88 15.65 -12.17
CA ILE A 293 -14.84 15.38 -11.10
C ILE A 293 -14.60 13.97 -10.58
N LEU A 294 -14.27 13.86 -9.29
CA LEU A 294 -14.27 12.59 -8.59
C LEU A 294 -15.61 12.32 -7.92
N ALA A 295 -16.08 11.08 -7.96
CA ALA A 295 -17.27 10.66 -7.23
C ALA A 295 -17.11 9.27 -6.60
N HIS A 296 -17.46 9.11 -5.32
CA HIS A 296 -17.58 7.80 -4.66
C HIS A 296 -18.39 7.86 -3.35
N CYS A 297 -18.79 6.72 -2.80
CA CYS A 297 -19.70 6.63 -1.65
C CYS A 297 -18.99 6.46 -0.28
N THR A 298 -17.65 6.44 -0.25
CA THR A 298 -16.85 5.92 0.90
C THR A 298 -15.82 6.91 1.42
N ALA A 299 -16.04 8.22 1.24
CA ALA A 299 -15.09 9.23 1.67
C ALA A 299 -14.86 9.22 3.19
N PRO A 300 -13.62 9.46 3.66
CA PRO A 300 -13.32 9.49 5.08
C PRO A 300 -14.09 10.61 5.80
N LEU A 301 -14.67 10.30 6.97
CA LEU A 301 -15.45 11.24 7.78
C LEU A 301 -14.57 12.25 8.58
N ILE A 302 -13.72 12.99 7.88
CA ILE A 302 -12.76 13.94 8.47
C ILE A 302 -13.25 15.40 8.49
N SER A 303 -14.44 15.64 7.97
CA SER A 303 -15.06 16.96 7.87
C SER A 303 -16.59 16.82 7.94
N GLY A 304 -17.35 17.88 7.64
CA GLY A 304 -18.81 17.80 7.67
C GLY A 304 -19.36 16.85 6.60
N TYR A 305 -20.38 16.05 6.95
CA TYR A 305 -20.98 15.07 6.03
C TYR A 305 -22.50 15.01 6.15
N ILE A 306 -23.11 14.47 5.10
CA ILE A 306 -24.51 14.08 5.02
C ILE A 306 -24.57 12.57 4.83
N ILE A 307 -25.49 11.93 5.54
CA ILE A 307 -25.76 10.50 5.36
C ILE A 307 -26.78 10.32 4.24
N ARG A 308 -26.42 9.49 3.26
CA ARG A 308 -27.19 9.22 2.04
C ARG A 308 -27.36 7.71 1.85
N SER A 309 -28.27 7.29 0.98
CA SER A 309 -28.26 5.90 0.50
C SER A 309 -27.08 5.64 -0.45
N HIS A 310 -26.71 4.39 -0.67
CA HIS A 310 -25.80 4.06 -1.76
C HIS A 310 -26.39 4.49 -3.11
N PHE A 311 -25.55 5.04 -4.00
CA PHE A 311 -26.02 5.66 -5.23
C PHE A 311 -26.68 4.65 -6.17
N GLU A 312 -25.96 3.61 -6.57
CA GLU A 312 -26.38 2.70 -7.63
C GLU A 312 -27.58 1.83 -7.25
N SER A 313 -27.68 1.44 -5.97
CA SER A 313 -28.73 0.54 -5.49
C SER A 313 -29.88 1.26 -4.79
N GLY A 314 -29.68 2.50 -4.32
CA GLY A 314 -30.60 3.19 -3.43
C GLY A 314 -30.77 2.54 -2.05
N MET A 315 -29.99 1.50 -1.74
CA MET A 315 -30.08 0.72 -0.49
C MET A 315 -28.91 1.02 0.45
N GLY A 316 -29.06 0.67 1.72
CA GLY A 316 -27.98 0.81 2.71
C GLY A 316 -27.56 2.26 2.91
N VAL A 317 -26.31 2.45 3.33
CA VAL A 317 -25.80 3.75 3.77
C VAL A 317 -24.48 4.08 3.06
N GLY A 318 -24.46 5.23 2.40
CA GLY A 318 -23.28 5.90 1.85
C GLY A 318 -23.14 7.31 2.43
N VAL A 319 -22.07 8.00 2.08
CA VAL A 319 -21.75 9.30 2.66
C VAL A 319 -21.43 10.35 1.59
N GLU A 320 -21.96 11.56 1.79
CA GLU A 320 -21.61 12.77 1.05
C GLU A 320 -20.76 13.64 1.99
N VAL A 321 -19.44 13.61 1.82
CA VAL A 321 -18.48 14.33 2.67
C VAL A 321 -18.03 15.62 2.00
N GLU A 322 -17.94 16.70 2.78
CA GLU A 322 -17.35 17.97 2.32
C GLU A 322 -15.85 17.97 2.58
N LEU A 323 -15.08 17.28 1.74
CA LEU A 323 -13.63 17.22 1.89
C LEU A 323 -13.00 18.64 1.78
N PRO A 324 -11.90 18.91 2.51
CA PRO A 324 -11.27 20.23 2.53
C PRO A 324 -10.89 20.77 1.14
N LYS A 325 -11.00 22.08 0.95
CA LYS A 325 -10.45 22.73 -0.24
C LYS A 325 -8.93 22.89 -0.14
N GLY A 326 -8.27 23.07 -1.28
CA GLY A 326 -6.85 23.38 -1.37
C GLY A 326 -6.05 22.35 -2.16
N LYS A 327 -4.72 22.47 -2.08
CA LYS A 327 -3.78 21.58 -2.80
C LYS A 327 -3.90 20.14 -2.32
N ALA A 328 -3.87 19.22 -3.27
CA ALA A 328 -3.91 17.78 -3.05
C ALA A 328 -3.24 17.09 -4.25
N SER A 329 -3.19 15.76 -4.19
CA SER A 329 -2.70 14.91 -5.28
C SER A 329 -3.70 13.83 -5.61
N LEU A 330 -3.75 13.43 -6.88
CA LEU A 330 -4.34 12.18 -7.32
C LEU A 330 -3.27 11.10 -7.37
N LEU A 331 -3.61 9.90 -6.91
CA LEU A 331 -2.74 8.71 -6.98
C LEU A 331 -3.51 7.52 -7.57
N LYS A 332 -2.96 6.90 -8.60
CA LYS A 332 -3.38 5.58 -9.09
C LYS A 332 -2.18 4.64 -9.10
N ILE A 333 -2.35 3.46 -8.51
CA ILE A 333 -1.38 2.36 -8.61
C ILE A 333 -1.95 1.24 -9.47
N ARG A 334 -1.10 0.63 -10.29
CA ARG A 334 -1.36 -0.62 -11.01
C ARG A 334 -0.06 -1.42 -11.13
N GLY A 335 0.08 -2.47 -10.32
CA GLY A 335 1.35 -3.18 -10.19
C GLY A 335 2.45 -2.24 -9.70
N ARG A 336 3.55 -2.15 -10.45
CA ARG A 336 4.66 -1.22 -10.18
C ARG A 336 4.46 0.19 -10.73
N LYS A 337 3.46 0.41 -11.58
CA LYS A 337 3.24 1.72 -12.18
C LYS A 337 2.40 2.57 -11.25
N ALA A 338 2.78 3.83 -11.09
CA ALA A 338 2.01 4.82 -10.38
C ALA A 338 1.80 6.04 -11.27
N VAL A 339 0.58 6.59 -11.24
CA VAL A 339 0.28 7.92 -11.78
C VAL A 339 0.02 8.82 -10.59
N VAL A 340 0.76 9.92 -10.53
CA VAL A 340 0.59 11.00 -9.56
C VAL A 340 0.24 12.26 -10.32
N ALA A 341 -0.76 13.02 -9.87
CA ALA A 341 -1.07 14.31 -10.46
C ALA A 341 -1.32 15.38 -9.39
N GLY A 342 -0.71 16.54 -9.54
CA GLY A 342 -1.00 17.70 -8.71
C GLY A 342 -2.39 18.28 -9.01
N VAL A 343 -3.21 18.49 -7.99
CA VAL A 343 -4.56 19.04 -8.16
C VAL A 343 -4.91 20.08 -7.09
N GLU A 344 -5.90 20.92 -7.37
CA GLU A 344 -6.53 21.77 -6.37
C GLU A 344 -8.00 21.38 -6.19
N VAL A 345 -8.39 21.07 -4.95
CA VAL A 345 -9.77 20.82 -4.58
C VAL A 345 -10.53 22.15 -4.54
N VAL A 346 -11.30 22.45 -5.59
CA VAL A 346 -12.03 23.73 -5.74
C VAL A 346 -13.33 23.74 -4.92
N GLY A 347 -13.97 22.57 -4.79
CA GLY A 347 -15.18 22.42 -4.00
C GLY A 347 -15.96 21.16 -4.33
N ARG A 348 -17.20 21.16 -3.85
CA ARG A 348 -18.15 20.06 -4.07
C ARG A 348 -18.87 20.24 -5.40
N GLU A 349 -19.17 19.12 -6.02
CA GLU A 349 -20.17 19.02 -7.07
C GLU A 349 -21.41 18.31 -6.55
N ARG A 350 -22.54 18.50 -7.21
CA ARG A 350 -23.79 17.84 -6.82
C ARG A 350 -24.54 17.37 -8.05
N SER A 351 -24.50 16.06 -8.26
CA SER A 351 -25.35 15.36 -9.21
C SER A 351 -26.03 14.19 -8.52
N GLU A 352 -27.35 14.08 -8.66
CA GLU A 352 -28.09 12.89 -8.19
C GLU A 352 -27.86 11.67 -9.10
N HIS A 353 -27.09 11.82 -10.18
CA HIS A 353 -26.71 10.75 -11.12
C HIS A 353 -25.28 10.23 -10.93
N ARG A 354 -24.66 10.51 -9.78
CA ARG A 354 -23.31 10.06 -9.41
C ARG A 354 -23.26 9.59 -7.96
N CYS A 355 -22.16 8.90 -7.61
CA CYS A 355 -21.86 8.54 -6.22
C CYS A 355 -21.89 9.76 -5.26
N ARG A 356 -22.04 9.50 -3.96
CA ARG A 356 -22.50 10.52 -3.01
C ARG A 356 -21.51 11.63 -2.68
N THR A 357 -20.24 11.31 -2.39
CA THR A 357 -19.20 12.33 -2.25
C THR A 357 -18.70 12.69 -3.63
N GLN A 358 -18.79 13.97 -4.01
CA GLN A 358 -18.37 14.47 -5.32
C GLN A 358 -17.50 15.71 -5.17
N MET A 359 -16.33 15.69 -5.79
CA MET A 359 -15.34 16.76 -5.70
C MET A 359 -14.96 17.23 -7.09
N LYS A 360 -14.97 18.55 -7.30
CA LYS A 360 -14.37 19.17 -8.48
C LYS A 360 -12.92 19.53 -8.16
N LEU A 361 -12.03 19.00 -8.98
CA LEU A 361 -10.60 19.18 -8.91
C LEU A 361 -10.17 20.02 -10.10
N ARG A 362 -9.36 21.05 -9.87
CA ARG A 362 -8.64 21.76 -10.92
C ARG A 362 -7.32 21.03 -11.16
N ILE A 363 -6.98 20.80 -12.42
CA ILE A 363 -5.77 20.11 -12.88
C ILE A 363 -5.30 20.78 -14.18
N GLU A 364 -4.00 20.77 -14.42
CA GLU A 364 -3.45 21.22 -15.71
C GLU A 364 -3.63 20.10 -16.75
N GLU A 365 -4.07 20.47 -17.97
CA GLU A 365 -4.22 19.54 -19.10
C GLU A 365 -4.96 18.22 -18.75
N ALA A 366 -6.20 18.33 -18.28
CA ALA A 366 -6.97 17.18 -17.80
C ALA A 366 -7.06 16.04 -18.85
N ARG A 367 -7.07 16.39 -20.14
CA ARG A 367 -7.09 15.42 -21.23
C ARG A 367 -5.86 14.51 -21.25
N ASP A 368 -4.67 15.08 -21.11
CA ASP A 368 -3.42 14.32 -21.13
C ASP A 368 -3.35 13.38 -19.93
N PHE A 369 -3.83 13.82 -18.76
CA PHE A 369 -3.97 12.97 -17.58
C PHE A 369 -4.94 11.79 -17.81
N ILE A 370 -6.10 12.04 -18.45
CA ILE A 370 -7.09 10.99 -18.75
C ILE A 370 -6.54 9.97 -19.75
N ASP A 371 -5.83 10.42 -20.79
CA ASP A 371 -5.21 9.54 -21.77
C ASP A 371 -4.05 8.73 -21.17
N GLY A 372 -3.36 9.29 -20.18
CA GLY A 372 -2.20 8.69 -19.52
C GLY A 372 -2.48 7.85 -18.26
N THR A 373 -3.69 7.90 -17.69
CA THR A 373 -3.98 7.20 -16.42
C THR A 373 -4.06 5.68 -16.56
N LEU A 374 -3.83 4.97 -15.45
CA LEU A 374 -3.76 3.49 -15.38
C LEU A 374 -5.10 2.81 -15.06
N GLY A 375 -6.20 3.57 -15.03
CA GLY A 375 -7.56 3.07 -14.79
C GLY A 375 -8.45 4.10 -14.07
N ASN A 376 -9.63 3.67 -13.61
CA ASN A 376 -10.63 4.59 -13.08
C ASN A 376 -10.45 4.99 -11.61
N HIS A 377 -10.24 4.02 -10.69
CA HIS A 377 -10.18 4.32 -9.25
C HIS A 377 -8.91 5.10 -8.86
N HIS A 378 -9.05 6.38 -8.57
CA HIS A 378 -7.99 7.25 -8.09
C HIS A 378 -8.14 7.56 -6.60
N LEU A 379 -7.03 7.81 -5.92
CA LEU A 379 -6.99 8.27 -4.55
C LEU A 379 -6.74 9.78 -4.54
N LEU A 380 -7.67 10.56 -3.98
CA LEU A 380 -7.42 11.95 -3.62
C LEU A 380 -6.77 12.01 -2.24
N VAL A 381 -5.58 12.61 -2.17
CA VAL A 381 -4.76 12.68 -0.95
C VAL A 381 -4.22 14.08 -0.73
N TYR A 382 -4.26 14.58 0.51
CA TYR A 382 -3.74 15.91 0.86
C TYR A 382 -2.25 15.86 1.16
N VAL A 383 -1.48 15.52 0.14
CA VAL A 383 -0.01 15.40 0.11
C VAL A 383 0.47 16.09 -1.17
N ASP A 384 1.64 16.72 -1.11
CA ASP A 384 2.26 17.32 -2.29
C ASP A 384 2.61 16.25 -3.34
N SER A 385 2.44 16.58 -4.63
CA SER A 385 2.59 15.60 -5.71
C SER A 385 4.05 15.22 -5.95
N GLU A 386 4.99 16.14 -5.77
CA GLU A 386 6.42 15.85 -5.91
C GLU A 386 6.89 14.96 -4.76
N GLU A 387 6.51 15.32 -3.52
CA GLU A 387 6.84 14.52 -2.33
C GLU A 387 6.28 13.09 -2.42
N LEU A 388 5.05 12.95 -2.91
CA LEU A 388 4.43 11.64 -3.13
C LEU A 388 5.13 10.84 -4.25
N ALA A 389 5.50 11.50 -5.35
CA ALA A 389 6.18 10.86 -6.47
C ALA A 389 7.59 10.39 -6.10
N ASP A 390 8.33 11.19 -5.34
CA ASP A 390 9.67 10.84 -4.85
C ASP A 390 9.60 9.62 -3.94
N LEU A 391 8.71 9.62 -2.94
CA LEU A 391 8.51 8.47 -2.06
C LEU A 391 8.16 7.20 -2.85
N LEU A 392 7.22 7.28 -3.80
CA LEU A 392 6.85 6.13 -4.61
C LEU A 392 8.04 5.61 -5.43
N SER A 393 8.86 6.50 -5.98
CA SER A 393 10.07 6.11 -6.71
C SER A 393 11.10 5.42 -5.81
N GLU A 394 11.27 5.90 -4.57
CA GLU A 394 12.13 5.27 -3.55
C GLU A 394 11.62 3.87 -3.14
N LEU A 395 10.31 3.71 -3.01
CA LEU A 395 9.66 2.42 -2.78
C LEU A 395 9.72 1.49 -4.00
N GLY A 396 10.19 2.00 -5.13
CA GLY A 396 10.47 1.25 -6.35
C GLY A 396 9.36 1.27 -7.38
N PHE A 397 8.39 2.18 -7.31
CA PHE A 397 7.39 2.36 -8.36
C PHE A 397 7.96 3.10 -9.58
N GLU A 398 7.39 2.81 -10.76
CA GLU A 398 7.56 3.58 -11.98
C GLU A 398 6.52 4.70 -11.99
N VAL A 399 6.95 5.92 -11.67
CA VAL A 399 6.04 7.06 -11.47
C VAL A 399 5.90 7.90 -12.74
N MET A 400 4.67 8.17 -13.14
CA MET A 400 4.31 9.21 -14.10
C MET A 400 3.70 10.37 -13.31
N LEU A 401 4.36 11.53 -13.35
CA LEU A 401 3.94 12.74 -12.65
C LEU A 401 3.31 13.71 -13.65
N TYR A 402 2.12 14.21 -13.30
CA TYR A 402 1.34 15.19 -14.05
C TYR A 402 1.14 16.47 -13.25
#